data_AF-A0A8J4TS16-F1
#
_entry.id   AF-A0A8J4TS16-F1
#
_cell.length_a   1.000
_cell.length_b   1.000
_cell.length_c   1.000
_cell.angle_alpha   90.00
_cell.angle_beta   90.00
_cell.angle_gamma   90.00
#
_symmetry.space_group_name_H-M   'P 1'
#
loop_
_entity.id
_entity.type
_entity.pdbx_description
1 polymer ?
#
loop_
_entity_poly.entity_id
_entity_poly.type
_entity_poly.pdbx_seq_one_letter_code
_entity_poly.pdbx_strand_id
1 'polypeptide(L)' 'AGKIQVLSLEERDQLLPMLRSAQWAEVVGRDALYKEFVFKDFNQAFGFMSRVALQAEKMDHHPEWFNVYNK' A
#
# COMPACT_ATOMS: atom_id res chain seq x y z
N ALA A 1 -2.64 21.70 -3.84
CA ALA A 1 -2.05 20.36 -4.10
C ALA A 1 -1.53 20.33 -5.53
N GLY A 2 -0.27 19.93 -5.75
CA GLY A 2 0.23 19.70 -7.11
C GLY A 2 -0.59 18.57 -7.77
N LYS A 3 -0.77 18.61 -9.09
CA LYS A 3 -1.44 17.52 -9.80
C LYS A 3 -0.62 16.24 -9.59
N ILE A 4 -1.23 15.23 -8.97
CA ILE A 4 -0.66 13.87 -8.94
C ILE A 4 -0.54 13.40 -10.38
N GLN A 5 0.66 12.99 -10.78
CA GLN A 5 0.93 12.43 -12.11
C GLN A 5 1.03 10.91 -11.99
N VAL A 6 0.48 10.22 -12.98
CA VAL A 6 0.59 8.76 -13.09
C VAL A 6 2.02 8.41 -13.49
N LEU A 7 2.56 7.33 -12.92
CA LEU A 7 3.92 6.87 -13.25
C LEU A 7 4.06 6.52 -14.73
N SER A 8 5.17 6.95 -15.35
CA SER A 8 5.58 6.54 -16.70
C SER A 8 5.95 5.06 -16.74
N LEU A 9 6.12 4.50 -17.95
CA LEU A 9 6.58 3.12 -18.11
C LEU A 9 7.99 2.93 -17.55
N GLU A 10 8.88 3.89 -17.79
CA GLU A 10 10.25 3.87 -17.28
C GLU A 10 10.28 3.94 -15.75
N GLU A 11 9.45 4.79 -15.14
CA GLU A 11 9.34 4.87 -13.67
C GLU A 11 8.79 3.56 -13.08
N ARG A 12 7.80 2.94 -13.73
CA ARG A 12 7.26 1.65 -13.32
C ARG A 12 8.32 0.55 -13.39
N ASP A 13 9.08 0.49 -14.47
CA ASP A 13 10.14 -0.50 -14.66
C ASP A 13 11.26 -0.37 -13.61
N GLN A 14 11.53 0.84 -13.12
CA GLN A 14 12.52 1.08 -12.08
C GLN A 14 12.00 0.81 -10.67
N LEU A 15 10.75 1.19 -10.35
CA LEU A 15 10.23 1.19 -8.98
C LEU A 15 9.49 -0.11 -8.61
N LEU A 16 8.72 -0.68 -9.54
CA LEU A 16 7.88 -1.85 -9.25
C LEU A 16 8.65 -3.13 -8.90
N PRO A 17 9.86 -3.42 -9.44
CA PRO A 17 10.58 -4.65 -9.08
C PRO A 17 10.80 -4.82 -7.58
N MET A 18 11.11 -3.74 -6.85
CA MET A 18 11.29 -3.80 -5.39
C MET A 18 9.97 -4.17 -4.70
N LEU A 19 8.86 -3.55 -5.10
CA LEU A 19 7.55 -3.81 -4.51
C LEU A 19 7.09 -5.25 -4.81
N ARG A 20 7.32 -5.75 -6.02
CA ARG A 20 7.06 -7.15 -6.41
C ARG A 20 7.86 -8.13 -5.57
N SER A 21 9.14 -7.85 -5.32
CA SER A 21 9.98 -8.68 -4.43
C SER A 21 9.46 -8.70 -2.99
N ALA A 22 8.82 -7.60 -2.56
CA ALA A 22 8.11 -7.47 -1.31
C ALA A 22 6.63 -7.91 -1.39
N GLN A 23 6.27 -8.75 -2.37
CA GLN A 23 4.95 -9.38 -2.51
C GLN A 23 3.79 -8.39 -2.71
N TRP A 24 4.06 -7.18 -3.20
CA TRP A 24 3.00 -6.34 -3.77
C TRP A 24 2.68 -6.82 -5.19
N ALA A 25 1.40 -6.81 -5.54
CA ALA A 25 0.92 -7.20 -6.86
C ALA A 25 0.09 -6.06 -7.48
N GLU A 26 0.14 -5.96 -8.81
CA GLU A 26 -0.73 -5.07 -9.58
C GLU A 26 -2.15 -5.66 -9.62
N VAL A 27 -3.16 -4.81 -9.44
CA VAL A 27 -4.57 -5.23 -9.46
C VAL A 27 -5.02 -5.42 -10.91
N VAL A 28 -5.62 -6.58 -11.22
CA VAL A 28 -6.16 -6.83 -12.57
C VAL A 28 -7.36 -5.90 -12.83
N GLY A 29 -7.29 -5.12 -13.91
CA GLY A 29 -8.37 -4.21 -14.32
C GLY A 29 -8.42 -2.88 -13.58
N ARG A 30 -7.43 -2.56 -12.73
CA ARG A 30 -7.31 -1.28 -12.04
C ARG A 30 -5.84 -0.89 -11.88
N ASP A 31 -5.47 0.35 -12.20
CA ASP A 31 -4.11 0.86 -12.00
C ASP A 31 -3.84 1.11 -10.50
N ALA A 32 -3.56 0.03 -9.78
CA ALA A 32 -3.35 0.02 -8.34
C ALA A 32 -2.44 -1.14 -7.93
N LEU A 33 -1.82 -1.00 -6.75
CA LEU A 33 -1.07 -2.06 -6.10
C LEU A 33 -1.85 -2.60 -4.90
N TYR A 34 -1.70 -3.89 -4.63
CA TYR A 34 -2.34 -4.59 -3.52
C TYR A 34 -1.35 -5.52 -2.82
N LYS A 35 -1.53 -5.67 -1.51
CA LYS A 35 -0.85 -6.68 -0.68
C LYS A 35 -1.71 -7.06 0.51
N GLU A 36 -1.79 -8.36 0.80
CA GLU A 36 -2.34 -8.87 2.06
C GLU A 36 -1.24 -8.92 3.12
N PHE A 37 -1.55 -8.46 4.33
CA PHE A 37 -0.68 -8.59 5.50
C PHE A 37 -1.36 -9.51 6.50
N VAL A 38 -0.62 -10.46 7.08
CA VAL A 38 -1.12 -11.36 8.12
C VAL A 38 -0.24 -11.20 9.35
N PHE A 39 -0.84 -10.78 10.45
CA PHE A 39 -0.18 -10.56 11.74
C PHE A 39 -0.49 -11.70 12.71
N LYS A 40 0.13 -11.67 13.89
CA LYS A 40 -0.14 -12.67 14.94
C LYS A 40 -1.56 -12.56 15.51
N ASP A 41 -2.03 -11.34 15.72
CA ASP A 41 -3.30 -11.02 16.36
C ASP A 41 -3.78 -9.62 15.95
N PHE A 42 -4.97 -9.24 16.41
CA PHE A 42 -5.55 -7.92 16.13
C PHE A 42 -4.74 -6.76 16.70
N ASN A 43 -4.09 -6.93 17.86
CA ASN A 43 -3.32 -5.84 18.45
C ASN A 43 -2.12 -5.46 17.57
N GLN A 44 -1.42 -6.45 17.02
CA GLN A 44 -0.34 -6.22 16.08
C GLN A 44 -0.84 -5.61 14.76
N ALA A 45 -1.95 -6.13 14.21
CA ALA A 45 -2.54 -5.59 12.98
C ALA A 45 -2.94 -4.12 13.14
N PHE A 46 -3.68 -3.80 14.20
CA PHE A 46 -4.16 -2.44 14.43
C PHE A 46 -3.03 -1.47 14.83
N GLY A 47 -1.98 -1.96 15.50
CA GLY A 47 -0.75 -1.20 15.75
C GLY A 47 0.00 -0.85 14.45
N PHE A 48 0.08 -1.79 13.50
CA PHE A 48 0.58 -1.52 12.16
C PHE A 48 -0.27 -0.48 11.42
N MET A 49 -1.60 -0.67 11.41
CA MET A 49 -2.54 0.25 10.78
C MET A 49 -2.40 1.68 11.35
N SER A 50 -2.30 1.82 12.66
CA SER A 50 -2.15 3.12 13.32
C SER A 50 -0.89 3.87 12.85
N ARG A 51 0.23 3.16 12.64
CA ARG A 51 1.47 3.77 12.11
C ARG A 51 1.32 4.18 10.64
N VAL A 52 0.64 3.37 9.83
CA VAL A 52 0.34 3.69 8.43
C VAL A 52 -0.57 4.91 8.35
N ALA A 53 -1.60 5.01 9.20
CA ALA A 53 -2.52 6.14 9.23
C ALA A 53 -1.81 7.47 9.52
N LEU A 54 -0.87 7.51 10.47
CA LEU A 54 -0.06 8.71 10.75
C LEU A 54 0.78 9.13 9.54
N GLN A 55 1.35 8.17 8.81
CA GLN A 55 2.14 8.47 7.61
C GLN A 55 1.25 8.91 6.44
N ALA A 56 0.07 8.30 6.28
CA ALA A 56 -0.91 8.67 5.27
C ALA A 56 -1.37 10.12 5.43
N GLU A 57 -1.68 10.55 6.65
CA GLU A 57 -2.03 11.96 6.96
C GLU A 57 -0.90 12.92 6.60
N LYS A 58 0.35 12.58 6.94
CA LYS A 58 1.52 13.41 6.60
C LYS A 58 1.72 13.54 5.08
N MET A 59 1.36 12.50 4.33
CA MET A 59 1.52 12.44 2.87
C MET A 59 0.31 12.97 2.11
N ASP A 60 -0.82 13.23 2.78
CA ASP A 60 -2.12 13.47 2.14
C ASP A 60 -2.45 12.39 1.09
N HIS A 61 -2.16 11.13 1.44
CA HIS A 61 -2.33 9.98 0.56
C HIS A 61 -2.76 8.73 1.36
N HIS A 62 -4.04 8.39 1.24
CA HIS A 62 -4.66 7.36 2.07
C HIS A 62 -4.75 6.00 1.37
N PRO A 63 -4.53 4.89 2.08
CA PRO A 63 -4.74 3.56 1.54
C PRO A 63 -6.24 3.23 1.47
N GLU A 64 -6.60 2.36 0.52
CA GLU A 64 -7.82 1.57 0.60
C GLU A 64 -7.47 0.22 1.22
N TRP A 65 -8.05 -0.08 2.39
CA TRP A 65 -7.78 -1.35 3.09
C TRP A 65 -9.04 -1.94 3.72
N PHE A 66 -8.94 -3.21 4.08
CA PHE A 66 -9.95 -3.97 4.80
C PHE A 66 -9.24 -4.75 5.90
N ASN A 67 -9.81 -4.78 7.11
CA ASN A 67 -9.24 -5.50 8.23
C ASN A 67 -10.28 -6.37 8.93
N VAL A 68 -9.94 -7.65 9.15
CA VAL A 68 -10.67 -8.60 10.00
C VAL A 68 -9.66 -9.30 10.90
N TYR A 69 -9.65 -8.90 12.18
CA TYR A 69 -8.74 -9.43 13.20
C TYR A 69 -7.26 -9.24 12.80
N ASN A 70 -6.56 -10.29 12.41
CA ASN A 70 -5.13 -10.27 12.13
C ASN A 70 -4.78 -10.10 10.64
N LYS A 71 -5.78 -9.82 9.78
CA LYS A 71 -5.64 -9.60 8.34
C LYS A 71 -6.20 -8.26 7.94
#